data_AF-A0A520RAI6-F1
#
_entry.id   AF-A0A520RAI6-F1
#
_cell.length_a   1.000
_cell.length_b   1.000
_cell.length_c   1.000
_cell.angle_alpha   90.00
_cell.angle_beta   90.00
_cell.angle_gamma   90.00
#
_symmetry.space_group_name_H-M   'P 1'
#
loop_
_entity.id
_entity.type
_entity.pdbx_description
1 polymer ?
#
loop_
_entity_poly.entity_id
_entity_poly.type
_entity_poly.pdbx_seq_one_letter_code
_entity_poly.pdbx_strand_id
1 'polypeptide(L)' 'MIKRLDGLLRKKAQTVLGQKLPSPRMTRDGFIMMLTYFAVPLMAFLIALDGLLYFLLRWLFDICYGVWCWF' A
#
# COMPACT_ATOMS: atom_id res chain seq x y z
N MET A 1 -17.68 14.83 -13.81
CA MET A 1 -16.31 15.26 -13.40
C MET A 1 -15.21 14.22 -13.69
N ILE A 2 -15.55 12.93 -13.89
CA ILE A 2 -14.57 11.83 -14.07
C ILE A 2 -13.85 11.81 -15.45
N LYS A 3 -14.49 12.27 -16.53
CA LYS A 3 -13.91 12.27 -17.91
C LYS A 3 -12.61 13.08 -18.09
N ARG A 4 -12.28 14.01 -17.18
CA ARG A 4 -11.05 14.82 -17.28
C ARG A 4 -9.80 14.05 -16.82
N LEU A 5 -9.96 13.03 -15.98
CA LEU A 5 -8.83 12.26 -15.45
C LEU A 5 -8.22 11.31 -16.49
N ASP A 6 -9.03 10.79 -17.42
CA ASP A 6 -8.58 9.88 -18.49
C ASP A 6 -7.57 10.53 -19.44
N GLY A 7 -7.66 11.86 -19.62
CA GLY A 7 -6.75 12.62 -20.48
C GLY A 7 -5.34 12.80 -19.89
N LEU A 8 -5.21 12.81 -18.56
CA LEU A 8 -3.91 12.94 -17.88
C LEU A 8 -3.19 11.59 -17.73
N LEU A 9 -3.93 10.49 -17.63
CA LEU A 9 -3.37 9.13 -17.47
C LEU A 9 -2.93 8.49 -18.79
N ARG A 10 -3.29 9.06 -19.94
CA ARG A 10 -2.83 8.61 -21.25
C ARG A 10 -1.40 9.10 -21.51
N LYS A 11 -0.40 8.47 -20.87
CA LYS A 11 1.01 8.62 -21.29
C LYS A 11 1.08 8.24 -22.77
N LYS A 12 1.37 9.23 -23.64
CA LYS A 12 1.62 9.01 -25.06
C LYS A 12 2.63 7.86 -25.19
N ALA A 13 2.32 6.88 -26.04
CA ALA A 13 3.27 5.83 -26.41
C ALA A 13 4.53 6.52 -26.94
N GLN A 14 5.58 6.49 -26.13
CA GLN A 14 6.80 7.24 -26.39
C GLN A 14 7.63 6.40 -27.37
N THR A 15 7.88 6.97 -28.55
CA THR A 15 8.73 6.34 -29.56
C THR A 15 10.18 6.52 -29.14
N VAL A 16 10.89 5.42 -28.90
CA VAL A 16 12.32 5.43 -28.61
C VAL A 16 13.02 4.91 -29.86
N LEU A 17 13.94 5.70 -30.43
CA LEU A 17 14.67 5.35 -31.66
C LEU A 17 13.77 4.97 -32.85
N GLY A 18 12.59 5.60 -32.97
CA GLY A 18 11.63 5.32 -34.03
C GLY A 18 10.81 4.04 -33.85
N GLN A 19 11.05 3.27 -32.78
CA GLN A 19 10.28 2.07 -32.42
C GLN A 19 9.20 2.41 -31.39
N LYS A 20 8.00 1.85 -31.60
CA LYS A 20 6.88 2.00 -30.66
C LYS A 20 6.94 0.87 -29.64
N LEU A 21 7.33 1.19 -28.40
CA LEU A 21 7.33 0.19 -27.33
C LEU A 21 5.90 -0.17 -26.91
N PRO A 22 5.65 -1.45 -26.57
CA PRO A 22 4.38 -1.85 -25.98
C PRO A 22 4.20 -1.15 -24.63
N SER A 23 2.94 -0.83 -24.29
CA SER A 23 2.62 -0.21 -23.00
C SER A 23 3.05 -1.13 -21.84
N PRO A 24 3.57 -0.57 -20.74
CA PRO A 24 3.91 -1.36 -19.56
C PRO A 24 2.67 -2.11 -19.08
N ARG A 25 2.79 -3.44 -18.97
CA ARG A 25 1.73 -4.30 -18.45
C ARG A 25 2.03 -4.61 -16.99
N MET A 26 1.01 -4.53 -16.14
CA MET A 26 1.12 -5.01 -14.77
C MET A 26 1.39 -6.51 -14.81
N THR A 27 2.59 -6.93 -14.43
CA THR A 27 2.94 -8.34 -14.29
C THR A 27 2.60 -8.82 -12.89
N ARG A 28 2.44 -10.13 -12.73
CA ARG A 28 2.26 -10.73 -11.40
C ARG A 28 3.40 -10.35 -10.45
N ASP A 29 4.63 -10.38 -10.96
CA ASP A 29 5.82 -9.99 -10.19
C ASP A 29 5.81 -8.52 -9.81
N GLY A 30 5.36 -7.63 -10.71
CA GLY A 30 5.19 -6.22 -10.41
C GLY A 30 4.16 -5.97 -9.30
N PHE A 31 3.07 -6.74 -9.28
CA PHE A 31 2.08 -6.69 -8.20
C PHE A 31 2.66 -7.21 -6.88
N ILE A 32 3.42 -8.30 -6.90
CA ILE A 32 4.10 -8.84 -5.72
C ILE A 32 5.09 -7.80 -5.16
N MET A 33 5.91 -7.18 -6.01
CA MET A 33 6.82 -6.11 -5.59
C MET A 33 6.07 -4.94 -4.96
N MET A 34 4.95 -4.51 -5.55
CA MET A 34 4.13 -3.44 -4.98
C MET A 34 3.62 -3.84 -3.57
N LEU A 35 3.13 -5.05 -3.40
CA LEU A 35 2.68 -5.55 -2.10
C LEU A 35 3.81 -5.61 -1.08
N THR A 36 4.95 -6.17 -1.44
CA THR A 36 6.07 -6.34 -0.50
C THR A 36 6.68 -5.00 -0.10
N TYR A 37 6.77 -4.04 -1.01
CA TYR A 37 7.35 -2.73 -0.70
C TYR A 37 6.38 -1.74 -0.05
N PHE A 38 5.07 -1.86 -0.26
CA PHE A 38 4.10 -0.93 0.31
C PHE A 38 3.23 -1.54 1.40
N ALA A 39 2.62 -2.70 1.14
CA ALA A 39 1.68 -3.30 2.07
C ALA A 39 2.39 -3.85 3.32
N VAL A 40 3.55 -4.50 3.16
CA VAL A 40 4.30 -5.05 4.29
C VAL A 40 4.74 -3.98 5.30
N PRO A 41 5.41 -2.88 4.91
CA PRO A 41 5.78 -1.85 5.89
C PRO A 41 4.57 -1.15 6.49
N LEU A 42 3.50 -0.95 5.72
CA LEU A 42 2.26 -0.39 6.23
C LEU A 42 1.63 -1.30 7.29
N MET A 43 1.56 -2.60 7.04
CA MET A 43 1.06 -3.59 7.99
C MET A 43 1.94 -3.67 9.24
N ALA A 44 3.26 -3.69 9.08
CA ALA A 44 4.19 -3.68 10.20
C ALA A 44 4.02 -2.43 11.08
N PHE A 45 3.85 -1.26 10.45
CA PHE A 45 3.57 -0.02 11.16
C PHE A 45 2.25 -0.07 11.93
N LEU A 46 1.18 -0.56 11.31
CA LEU A 46 -0.14 -0.68 11.96
C LEU A 46 -0.10 -1.65 13.14
N ILE A 47 0.58 -2.79 13.01
CA ILE A 47 0.73 -3.77 14.11
C ILE A 47 1.53 -3.15 15.25
N ALA A 48 2.61 -2.43 14.96
CA ALA A 48 3.39 -1.75 15.99
C ALA A 48 2.57 -0.68 16.72
N LEU A 49 1.72 0.05 16.00
CA LEU A 49 0.84 1.07 16.56
C LEU A 49 -0.24 0.44 17.45
N ASP A 50 -0.86 -0.65 17.00
CA ASP A 50 -1.85 -1.41 17.79
C ASP A 50 -1.23 -1.95 19.09
N GLY A 51 -0.02 -2.53 19.01
CA GLY A 51 0.71 -2.99 20.19
C GLY A 51 1.07 -1.84 21.15
N LEU A 52 1.50 -0.70 20.63
CA LEU A 52 1.80 0.48 21.44
C LEU A 52 0.55 1.00 22.17
N LEU A 53 -0.60 1.03 21.48
CA LEU A 53 -1.88 1.35 22.10
C LEU A 53 -2.24 0.34 23.18
N TYR A 54 -2.14 -0.96 22.90
CA TYR A 54 -2.42 -2.00 23.88
C TYR A 54 -1.61 -1.79 25.18
N PHE A 55 -0.29 -1.58 25.08
CA PHE A 55 0.53 -1.33 26.26
C PHE A 55 0.15 -0.04 26.99
N LEU A 56 -0.15 1.03 26.25
CA LEU A 56 -0.55 2.31 26.83
C LEU A 56 -1.88 2.21 27.59
N LEU A 57 -2.89 1.58 26.98
CA LEU A 57 -4.22 1.42 27.58
C LEU A 57 -4.19 0.45 28.76
N ARG A 58 -3.42 -0.65 28.66
CA ARG A 58 -3.27 -1.61 29.74
C ARG A 58 -2.59 -0.97 30.95
N TRP A 59 -1.56 -0.15 30.73
CA TRP A 59 -0.84 0.52 31.81
C TRP A 59 -1.66 1.64 32.47
N LEU A 60 -2.40 2.44 31.69
CA LEU A 60 -3.16 3.57 32.25
C LEU A 60 -4.51 3.18 32.84
N PHE A 61 -5.26 2.31 32.15
CA PHE A 61 -6.67 2.08 32.44
C PHE A 61 -6.95 0.64 32.88
N ASP A 62 -5.96 -0.26 32.85
CA ASP A 62 -6.15 -1.70 33.06
C ASP A 62 -7.14 -2.33 32.05
N ILE A 63 -7.44 -1.63 30.96
CA ILE A 63 -8.39 -2.06 29.92
C ILE A 63 -7.63 -2.81 28.83
N CYS A 64 -8.23 -3.91 28.39
CA CYS A 64 -7.75 -4.74 27.30
C CYS A 64 -8.38 -4.28 25.97
N TYR A 65 -7.56 -3.97 24.96
CA TYR A 65 -8.00 -3.36 23.70
C TYR A 65 -7.23 -3.93 22.50
N GLY A 66 -7.92 -4.06 21.35
CA GLY A 66 -7.30 -4.47 20.09
C GLY A 66 -7.14 -5.99 19.92
N VAL A 67 -6.33 -6.39 18.95
CA VAL A 67 -6.15 -7.80 18.55
C VAL A 67 -5.45 -8.60 19.66
N TRP A 68 -4.64 -7.93 20.46
CA TRP A 68 -3.93 -8.49 21.61
C TRP A 68 -4.83 -8.90 22.76
N CYS A 69 -6.11 -8.54 22.72
CA CYS A 69 -7.09 -8.92 23.73
C CYS A 69 -7.73 -10.30 23.48
N TRP A 70 -7.43 -10.92 22.33
CA TRP A 70 -7.90 -12.27 22.02
C TRP A 70 -7.08 -13.37 22.73
N PHE A 71 -5.85 -13.07 23.14
CA PHE A 71 -4.96 -13.96 23.88
C PHE A 71 -4.90 -13.58 25.35
#